data_AF-A0A2M7EKV1-F1
#
_entry.id   AF-A0A2M7EKV1-F1
#
_cell.length_a   1.000
_cell.length_b   1.000
_cell.length_c   1.000
_cell.angle_alpha   90.00
_cell.angle_beta   90.00
_cell.angle_gamma   90.00
#
_symmetry.space_group_name_H-M   'P 1'
#
loop_
_entity.id
_entity.type
_entity.pdbx_description
1 polymer ?
#
loop_
_entity_poly.entity_id
_entity_poly.type
_entity_poly.pdbx_seq_one_letter_code
_entity_poly.pdbx_strand_id
1 'polypeptide(L)'
;MALYLFVMFMAFVINFFLIVPYINLLYRLKLQRRDQQTKDAFDKPTPIFDKLHNHKQGTPVGGGILLVITTVILYALSLVLSLIIRKPFSANYPAFGSEIKIILFTFIGFAVLGLYDDLTKMFQWNKTQFFGLRLRHKLVLEILLAVVASYWLFIELKIDIMHIPFLGVYNMDLWYIP
;
A
#
# COMPACT_ATOMS: atom_id res chain seq x y z
N MET A 1 5.38 13.66 21.07
CA MET A 1 5.49 12.31 21.65
C MET A 1 4.17 11.74 22.15
N ALA A 2 3.50 12.29 23.17
CA ALA A 2 2.26 11.70 23.71
C ALA A 2 1.14 11.47 22.66
N LEU A 3 0.92 12.42 21.73
CA LEU A 3 -0.08 12.28 20.67
C LEU A 3 0.21 11.10 19.72
N TYR A 4 1.47 10.91 19.33
CA TYR A 4 1.85 9.81 18.42
C TYR A 4 1.65 8.44 19.08
N LEU A 5 2.05 8.31 20.34
CA LEU A 5 1.82 7.09 21.12
C LEU A 5 0.32 6.82 21.30
N PHE A 6 -0.47 7.86 21.54
CA PHE A 6 -1.91 7.75 21.65
C PHE A 6 -2.56 7.25 20.34
N VAL A 7 -2.22 7.87 19.20
CA VAL A 7 -2.75 7.45 17.89
C VAL A 7 -2.30 6.02 17.54
N MET A 8 -1.05 5.66 17.84
CA MET A 8 -0.54 4.30 17.65
C MET A 8 -1.30 3.29 18.50
N PHE A 9 -1.51 3.58 19.78
CA PHE A 9 -2.28 2.71 20.68
C PHE A 9 -3.73 2.57 20.23
N MET A 10 -4.37 3.67 19.82
CA MET A 10 -5.71 3.63 19.25
C MET A 10 -5.78 2.79 17.97
N ALA A 11 -4.78 2.92 17.08
CA ALA A 11 -4.69 2.09 15.88
C ALA A 11 -4.58 0.60 16.21
N PHE A 12 -3.78 0.25 17.22
CA PHE A 12 -3.67 -1.13 17.70
C PHE A 12 -5.01 -1.64 18.24
N VAL A 13 -5.64 -0.91 19.17
CA VAL A 13 -6.89 -1.31 19.80
C VAL A 13 -8.00 -1.48 18.77
N ILE A 14 -8.15 -0.52 17.85
CA ILE A 14 -9.18 -0.56 16.81
C ILE A 14 -8.96 -1.76 15.89
N ASN A 15 -7.74 -1.98 15.40
CA ASN A 15 -7.47 -3.14 14.53
C ASN A 15 -7.63 -4.47 15.29
N PHE A 16 -7.24 -4.55 16.56
CA PHE A 16 -7.41 -5.74 17.39
C PHE A 16 -8.88 -6.16 17.49
N PHE A 17 -9.79 -5.20 17.71
CA PHE A 17 -11.22 -5.49 17.76
C PHE A 17 -11.85 -5.72 16.38
N LEU A 18 -11.38 -5.03 15.34
CA LEU A 18 -11.96 -5.13 13.99
C LEU A 18 -11.49 -6.36 13.21
N ILE A 19 -10.34 -6.96 13.54
CA ILE A 19 -9.76 -8.04 12.72
C ILE A 19 -10.65 -9.28 12.66
N VAL A 20 -11.22 -9.72 13.79
CA VAL A 20 -12.09 -10.91 13.86
C VAL A 20 -13.40 -10.71 13.09
N PRO A 21 -14.19 -9.64 13.31
CA PRO A 21 -15.41 -9.41 12.52
C PRO A 21 -15.08 -9.19 11.04
N TYR A 22 -13.93 -8.58 10.72
CA TYR A 22 -13.50 -8.39 9.34
C TYR A 22 -13.16 -9.71 8.64
N ILE A 23 -12.45 -10.63 9.31
CA ILE A 23 -12.19 -11.98 8.78
C ILE A 23 -13.51 -12.70 8.50
N ASN A 24 -14.47 -12.64 9.43
CA ASN A 24 -15.80 -13.23 9.23
C ASN A 24 -16.54 -12.60 8.04
N LEU A 25 -16.39 -11.29 7.82
CA LEU A 25 -16.92 -10.60 6.64
C LEU A 25 -16.28 -11.14 5.35
N LEU A 26 -14.96 -11.31 5.30
CA LEU A 26 -14.26 -11.89 4.15
C LEU A 26 -14.77 -13.30 3.81
N TYR A 27 -14.99 -14.14 4.83
CA TYR A 27 -15.61 -15.45 4.64
C TYR A 27 -17.03 -15.36 4.07
N ARG A 28 -17.87 -14.46 4.60
CA ARG A 28 -19.24 -14.23 4.08
C ARG A 28 -19.25 -13.75 2.63
N LEU A 29 -18.31 -12.88 2.26
CA LEU A 29 -18.16 -12.38 0.90
C LEU A 29 -17.46 -13.38 -0.03
N LYS A 30 -17.08 -14.57 0.47
CA LYS A 30 -16.33 -15.61 -0.26
C LYS A 30 -15.04 -15.06 -0.88
N LEU A 31 -14.45 -14.07 -0.21
CA LEU A 31 -13.18 -13.46 -0.57
C LEU A 31 -12.04 -14.36 -0.08
N GLN A 32 -11.88 -15.51 -0.76
CA GLN A 32 -10.94 -16.55 -0.38
C GLN A 32 -9.97 -16.86 -1.52
N ARG A 33 -8.78 -17.32 -1.15
CA ARG A 33 -7.79 -17.82 -2.10
C ARG A 33 -8.30 -19.09 -2.76
N ARG A 34 -8.45 -19.04 -4.09
CA ARG A 34 -8.80 -20.21 -4.91
C ARG A 34 -7.57 -21.02 -5.27
N ASP A 35 -7.80 -22.24 -5.75
CA ASP A 35 -6.75 -23.00 -6.43
C ASP A 35 -6.31 -22.26 -7.70
N GLN A 36 -5.00 -22.08 -7.85
CA GLN A 36 -4.39 -21.28 -8.90
C GLN A 36 -3.19 -22.04 -9.44
N GLN A 37 -3.14 -22.19 -10.76
CA GLN A 37 -1.92 -22.61 -11.45
C GLN A 37 -1.09 -21.36 -11.73
N THR A 38 0.07 -21.27 -11.10
CA THR A 38 0.94 -20.11 -11.23
C THR A 38 1.94 -20.27 -12.36
N LYS A 39 2.37 -19.13 -12.91
CA LYS A 39 3.41 -19.04 -13.93
C LYS A 39 4.54 -18.14 -13.42
N ASP A 40 5.76 -18.43 -13.83
CA ASP A 40 6.92 -17.60 -13.57
C ASP A 40 6.98 -16.37 -14.49
N ALA A 41 8.03 -15.55 -14.34
CA ALA A 41 8.26 -14.36 -15.15
C ALA A 41 8.49 -14.66 -16.66
N PHE A 42 8.76 -15.92 -17.01
CA PHE A 42 8.96 -16.41 -18.37
C PHE A 42 7.74 -17.21 -18.89
N ASP A 43 6.58 -17.06 -18.25
CA ASP A 43 5.32 -17.77 -18.57
C ASP A 43 5.38 -19.30 -18.43
N LYS A 44 6.39 -19.84 -17.72
CA LYS A 44 6.52 -21.28 -17.45
C LYS A 44 5.72 -21.67 -16.20
N PRO A 45 5.06 -22.84 -16.18
CA PRO A 45 4.31 -23.30 -15.02
C PRO A 45 5.23 -23.58 -13.82
N THR A 46 4.75 -23.29 -12.61
CA THR A 46 5.52 -23.46 -11.36
C THR A 46 4.92 -24.53 -10.43
N PRO A 47 4.99 -25.83 -10.79
CA PRO A 47 4.28 -26.91 -10.09
C PRO A 47 4.77 -27.15 -8.66
N ILE A 48 6.05 -26.92 -8.37
CA ILE A 48 6.61 -27.03 -7.01
C ILE A 48 6.01 -25.94 -6.11
N PHE A 49 5.91 -24.71 -6.63
CA PHE A 49 5.34 -23.58 -5.90
C PHE A 49 3.87 -23.82 -5.56
N ASP A 50 3.10 -24.29 -6.55
CA ASP A 50 1.66 -24.60 -6.39
C ASP A 50 1.46 -25.71 -5.36
N LYS A 51 2.25 -26.79 -5.42
CA LYS A 51 2.19 -27.90 -4.45
C LYS A 51 2.43 -27.42 -3.02
N LEU A 52 3.44 -26.58 -2.80
CA LEU A 52 3.77 -26.06 -1.47
C LEU A 52 2.72 -25.08 -0.95
N HIS A 53 2.03 -24.35 -1.82
CA HIS A 53 1.02 -23.35 -1.46
C HIS A 53 -0.41 -23.86 -1.38
N ASN A 54 -0.64 -25.12 -1.76
CA ASN A 54 -1.96 -25.76 -1.75
C ASN A 54 -2.64 -25.69 -0.36
N HIS A 55 -1.88 -25.81 0.74
CA HIS A 55 -2.42 -25.69 2.10
C HIS A 55 -3.05 -24.32 2.43
N LYS A 56 -2.77 -23.27 1.65
CA LYS A 56 -3.33 -21.91 1.85
C LYS A 56 -4.65 -21.70 1.11
N GLN A 57 -5.16 -22.71 0.40
CA GLN A 57 -6.46 -22.63 -0.25
C GLN A 57 -7.58 -22.41 0.78
N GLY A 58 -8.58 -21.60 0.42
CA GLY A 58 -9.70 -21.26 1.30
C GLY A 58 -9.42 -20.21 2.38
N THR A 59 -8.16 -19.77 2.53
CA THR A 59 -7.83 -18.66 3.43
C THR A 59 -8.36 -17.33 2.89
N PRO A 60 -8.92 -16.45 3.74
CA PRO A 60 -9.46 -15.17 3.31
C PRO A 60 -8.35 -14.25 2.80
N VAL A 61 -8.63 -13.53 1.72
CA VAL A 61 -7.72 -12.59 1.07
C VAL A 61 -8.30 -11.17 1.18
N GLY A 62 -7.43 -10.17 1.32
CA GLY A 62 -7.85 -8.76 1.48
C GLY A 62 -7.65 -8.19 2.88
N GLY A 63 -6.92 -8.88 3.78
CA GLY A 63 -6.56 -8.35 5.11
C GLY A 63 -5.98 -6.93 5.09
N GLY A 64 -5.24 -6.58 4.03
CA GLY A 64 -4.67 -5.24 3.84
C GLY A 64 -5.71 -4.12 3.69
N ILE A 65 -6.92 -4.42 3.21
CA ILE A 65 -7.98 -3.41 3.03
C ILE A 65 -8.37 -2.82 4.39
N LEU A 66 -8.52 -3.68 5.42
CA LEU A 66 -8.81 -3.22 6.78
C LEU A 66 -7.74 -2.26 7.27
N LEU A 67 -6.46 -2.63 7.11
CA LEU A 67 -5.33 -1.79 7.54
C LEU A 67 -5.31 -0.45 6.81
N VAL A 68 -5.53 -0.43 5.49
CA VAL A 68 -5.51 0.81 4.71
C VAL A 68 -6.66 1.72 5.15
N ILE A 69 -7.87 1.19 5.29
CA ILE A 69 -9.03 1.97 5.74
C ILE A 69 -8.82 2.52 7.14
N THR A 70 -8.42 1.68 8.11
CA THR A 70 -8.22 2.13 9.49
C THR A 70 -7.08 3.14 9.57
N THR A 71 -5.98 2.94 8.85
CA THR A 71 -4.85 3.87 8.83
C THR A 71 -5.24 5.22 8.24
N VAL A 72 -5.93 5.26 7.10
CA VAL A 72 -6.37 6.53 6.48
C VAL A 72 -7.35 7.28 7.38
N ILE A 73 -8.33 6.57 7.97
CA ILE A 73 -9.31 7.19 8.88
C ILE A 73 -8.62 7.73 10.13
N LEU A 74 -7.75 6.95 10.77
CA LEU A 74 -7.06 7.38 11.98
C LEU A 74 -6.06 8.49 11.72
N TYR A 75 -5.40 8.47 10.56
CA TYR A 75 -4.55 9.56 10.13
C TYR A 75 -5.37 10.85 9.95
N ALA A 76 -6.48 10.80 9.21
CA ALA A 76 -7.37 11.96 9.04
C ALA A 76 -7.92 12.47 10.38
N LEU A 77 -8.36 11.57 11.27
CA LEU A 77 -8.82 11.94 12.61
C LEU A 77 -7.70 12.57 13.44
N SER A 78 -6.47 12.08 13.30
CA SER A 78 -5.31 12.67 13.98
C SER A 78 -5.05 14.09 13.52
N LEU A 79 -5.22 14.38 12.22
CA LEU A 79 -5.10 15.73 11.66
C LEU A 79 -6.16 16.68 12.26
N VAL A 80 -7.41 16.23 12.33
CA VAL A 80 -8.50 17.01 12.93
C VAL A 80 -8.25 17.25 14.43
N LEU A 81 -7.80 16.22 15.15
CA LEU A 81 -7.55 16.31 16.59
C LEU A 81 -6.42 17.31 16.93
N SER A 82 -5.34 17.34 16.15
CA SER A 82 -4.27 18.33 16.32
C SER A 82 -4.73 19.76 16.07
N LEU A 83 -5.68 19.99 15.14
CA LEU A 83 -6.27 21.31 14.91
C LEU A 83 -7.09 21.77 16.13
N ILE A 84 -7.87 20.86 16.73
CA ILE A 84 -8.68 21.14 17.92
C ILE A 84 -7.80 21.47 19.13
N ILE A 85 -6.73 20.69 19.34
CA ILE A 85 -5.80 20.86 20.47
C ILE A 85 -4.83 22.03 20.24
N ARG A 86 -4.89 22.69 19.07
CA ARG A 86 -3.97 23.77 18.63
C ARG A 86 -2.50 23.39 18.74
N LYS A 87 -2.20 22.10 18.54
CA LYS A 87 -0.83 21.60 18.58
C LYS A 87 -0.22 21.70 17.18
N PRO A 88 0.90 22.40 16.99
CA PRO A 88 1.53 22.50 15.68
C PRO A 88 1.97 21.11 15.20
N PHE A 89 1.74 20.84 13.93
CA PHE A 89 2.28 19.66 13.28
C PHE A 89 3.79 19.78 13.18
N SER A 90 4.49 18.67 13.48
CA SER A 90 5.89 18.55 13.11
C SER A 90 5.92 18.18 11.63
N ALA A 91 6.04 19.19 10.76
CA ALA A 91 6.35 18.99 9.35
C ALA A 91 7.88 19.05 9.18
N ASN A 92 8.42 18.24 8.28
CA ASN A 92 9.86 18.30 7.96
C ASN A 92 10.16 19.44 6.99
N TYR A 93 9.15 19.85 6.23
CA TYR A 93 9.22 20.92 5.25
C TYR A 93 8.04 21.91 5.42
N PRO A 94 8.18 23.20 5.07
CA PRO A 94 7.12 24.20 5.22
C PRO A 94 5.83 23.87 4.45
N ALA A 95 5.91 23.04 3.39
CA ALA A 95 4.77 22.63 2.58
C ALA A 95 4.04 21.39 3.16
N PHE A 96 3.42 21.56 4.32
CA PHE A 96 2.68 20.49 5.03
C PHE A 96 1.61 19.80 4.15
N GLY A 97 0.85 20.56 3.35
CA GLY A 97 -0.17 20.00 2.47
C GLY A 97 0.42 19.07 1.39
N SER A 98 1.60 19.39 0.88
CA SER A 98 2.31 18.57 -0.11
C SER A 98 2.81 17.26 0.50
N GLU A 99 3.36 17.29 1.72
CA GLU A 99 3.76 16.06 2.43
C GLU A 99 2.59 15.10 2.60
N ILE A 100 1.46 15.59 3.14
CA ILE A 100 0.26 14.78 3.35
C ILE A 100 -0.24 14.20 2.03
N LYS A 101 -0.33 15.03 0.98
CA LYS A 101 -0.80 14.62 -0.33
C LYS A 101 0.06 13.49 -0.89
N ILE A 102 1.38 13.62 -0.85
CA ILE A 102 2.31 12.61 -1.38
C ILE A 102 2.18 11.30 -0.59
N ILE A 103 2.15 11.36 0.75
CA ILE A 103 2.00 10.18 1.61
C ILE A 103 0.66 9.47 1.37
N LEU A 104 -0.44 10.21 1.32
CA LEU A 104 -1.76 9.61 1.09
C LEU A 104 -1.90 9.07 -0.33
N PHE A 105 -1.40 9.79 -1.34
CA PHE A 105 -1.41 9.32 -2.72
C PHE A 105 -0.64 8.01 -2.87
N THR A 106 0.59 7.95 -2.35
CA THR A 106 1.41 6.74 -2.42
C THR A 106 0.75 5.59 -1.67
N PHE A 107 0.35 5.80 -0.42
CA PHE A 107 -0.27 4.76 0.40
C PHE A 107 -1.56 4.21 -0.22
N ILE A 108 -2.48 5.10 -0.63
CA ILE A 108 -3.76 4.70 -1.23
C ILE A 108 -3.55 4.16 -2.65
N GLY A 109 -2.69 4.77 -3.45
CA GLY A 109 -2.42 4.36 -4.83
C GLY A 109 -1.89 2.94 -4.92
N PHE A 110 -0.86 2.61 -4.11
CA PHE A 110 -0.34 1.25 -4.05
C PHE A 110 -1.32 0.26 -3.40
N ALA A 111 -2.11 0.70 -2.41
CA ALA A 111 -3.17 -0.13 -1.84
C ALA A 111 -4.25 -0.51 -2.86
N VAL A 112 -4.70 0.45 -3.67
CA VAL A 112 -5.69 0.22 -4.73
C VAL A 112 -5.12 -0.70 -5.82
N LEU A 113 -3.86 -0.51 -6.21
CA LEU A 113 -3.19 -1.38 -7.16
C LEU A 113 -3.08 -2.83 -6.64
N GLY A 114 -2.71 -3.00 -5.37
CA GLY A 114 -2.66 -4.31 -4.72
C GLY A 114 -4.05 -4.97 -4.62
N LEU A 115 -5.07 -4.18 -4.26
CA LEU A 115 -6.46 -4.65 -4.22
C LEU A 115 -6.95 -5.08 -5.60
N TYR A 116 -6.64 -4.33 -6.64
CA TYR A 116 -6.98 -4.67 -8.02
C TYR A 116 -6.34 -6.02 -8.42
N ASP A 117 -5.06 -6.23 -8.11
CA ASP A 117 -4.35 -7.49 -8.38
C ASP A 117 -4.99 -8.68 -7.64
N ASP A 118 -5.33 -8.50 -6.36
CA ASP A 118 -5.98 -9.53 -5.54
C ASP A 118 -7.39 -9.86 -6.03
N LEU A 119 -8.24 -8.85 -6.29
CA LEU A 119 -9.61 -9.04 -6.78
C LEU A 119 -9.62 -9.76 -8.12
N THR A 120 -8.74 -9.36 -9.04
CA THR A 120 -8.62 -9.97 -10.36
C THR A 120 -8.26 -11.47 -10.27
N LYS A 121 -7.42 -11.85 -9.29
CA LYS A 121 -7.06 -13.26 -9.04
C LYS A 121 -8.17 -14.08 -8.38
N MET A 122 -9.07 -13.42 -7.64
CA MET A 122 -10.13 -14.07 -6.86
C MET A 122 -11.42 -14.24 -7.67
N PHE A 123 -11.82 -13.19 -8.37
CA PHE A 123 -12.96 -13.19 -9.27
C PHE A 123 -12.49 -13.68 -10.65
N GLN A 124 -12.44 -15.00 -10.80
CA GLN A 124 -12.33 -15.65 -12.12
C GLN A 124 -13.60 -15.35 -12.94
N TRP A 125 -13.80 -14.12 -13.38
CA TRP A 125 -14.82 -13.79 -14.37
C TRP A 125 -14.53 -14.58 -15.64
N ASN A 126 -15.59 -15.17 -16.19
CA ASN A 126 -15.56 -16.24 -17.17
C ASN A 126 -14.44 -16.15 -18.22
N LYS A 127 -13.65 -17.22 -18.23
CA LYS A 127 -12.79 -17.74 -19.30
C LYS A 127 -13.13 -17.21 -20.70
N THR A 128 -12.43 -16.18 -21.17
CA THR A 128 -12.17 -16.02 -22.63
C THR A 128 -10.81 -15.40 -22.94
N GLN A 129 -10.22 -14.60 -22.06
CA GLN A 129 -8.86 -14.08 -22.25
C GLN A 129 -8.20 -13.92 -20.87
N PHE A 130 -6.94 -14.33 -20.75
CA PHE A 130 -6.09 -14.19 -19.57
C PHE A 130 -6.09 -12.75 -19.01
N PHE A 131 -7.02 -12.43 -18.12
CA PHE A 131 -7.07 -11.16 -17.41
C PHE A 131 -6.69 -11.40 -15.95
N GLY A 132 -5.44 -11.80 -15.75
CA GLY A 132 -4.67 -11.44 -14.55
C GLY A 132 -3.71 -10.34 -14.97
N LEU A 133 -3.43 -9.36 -14.10
CA LEU A 133 -2.45 -8.34 -14.43
C LEU A 133 -1.10 -9.05 -14.66
N ARG A 134 -0.67 -9.20 -15.93
CA ARG A 134 0.64 -9.83 -16.21
C ARG A 134 1.69 -9.05 -15.45
N LEU A 135 2.72 -9.74 -14.97
CA LEU A 135 3.82 -9.14 -14.19
C LEU A 135 4.34 -7.82 -14.81
N ARG A 136 4.42 -7.76 -16.13
CA ARG A 136 4.79 -6.55 -16.89
C ARG A 136 3.85 -5.36 -16.68
N HIS A 137 2.54 -5.57 -16.76
CA HIS A 137 1.57 -4.48 -16.56
C HIS A 137 1.55 -4.00 -15.12
N LYS A 138 1.71 -4.93 -14.16
CA LYS A 138 1.85 -4.59 -12.74
C LYS A 138 3.04 -3.69 -12.50
N LEU A 139 4.20 -4.09 -13.00
CA LEU A 139 5.45 -3.34 -12.88
C LEU A 139 5.33 -1.95 -13.53
N VAL A 140 4.70 -1.84 -14.70
CA VAL A 140 4.48 -0.54 -15.36
C VAL A 140 3.61 0.38 -14.49
N LEU A 141 2.52 -0.12 -13.89
CA LEU A 141 1.69 0.67 -13.00
C LEU A 141 2.42 1.07 -11.71
N GLU A 142 3.22 0.18 -11.13
CA GLU A 142 4.06 0.47 -9.96
C GLU A 142 5.09 1.57 -10.27
N ILE A 143 5.77 1.49 -11.42
CA ILE A 143 6.71 2.52 -11.88
C ILE A 143 5.99 3.85 -12.09
N LEU A 144 4.82 3.86 -12.75
CA LEU A 144 4.07 5.09 -12.97
C LEU A 144 3.67 5.77 -11.66
N LEU A 145 3.17 5.01 -10.68
CA LEU A 145 2.85 5.54 -9.35
C LEU A 145 4.09 6.07 -8.63
N ALA A 146 5.22 5.35 -8.72
CA ALA A 146 6.48 5.76 -8.12
C ALA A 146 7.02 7.05 -8.74
N VAL A 147 7.02 7.16 -10.07
CA VAL A 147 7.48 8.36 -10.80
C VAL A 147 6.64 9.57 -10.44
N VAL A 148 5.30 9.43 -10.34
CA VAL A 148 4.43 10.54 -9.91
C VAL A 148 4.76 11.00 -8.49
N ALA A 149 5.02 10.05 -7.58
CA ALA A 149 5.40 10.37 -6.21
C ALA A 149 6.78 11.05 -6.14
N SER A 150 7.80 10.49 -6.80
CA SER A 150 9.14 11.07 -6.87
C SER A 150 9.15 12.45 -7.52
N TYR A 151 8.34 12.65 -8.56
CA TYR A 151 8.16 13.95 -9.19
C TYR A 151 7.62 15.01 -8.22
N TRP A 152 6.62 14.68 -7.40
CA TRP A 152 6.12 15.61 -6.39
C TRP A 152 7.12 15.85 -5.25
N LEU A 153 7.87 14.82 -4.82
CA LEU A 153 8.97 15.00 -3.86
C LEU A 153 10.01 16.00 -4.39
N PHE A 154 10.39 15.87 -5.67
CA PHE A 154 11.34 16.77 -6.32
C PHE A 154 10.81 18.20 -6.46
N ILE A 155 9.60 18.39 -7.00
CA ILE A 155 9.09 19.74 -7.29
C ILE A 155 8.56 20.45 -6.05
N GLU A 156 7.78 19.77 -5.21
CA GLU A 156 7.04 20.40 -4.11
C GLU A 156 7.82 20.42 -2.81
N LEU A 157 8.57 19.36 -2.52
CA LEU A 157 9.42 19.27 -1.32
C LEU A 157 10.88 19.65 -1.58
N LYS A 158 11.25 19.94 -2.84
CA LYS A 158 12.61 20.33 -3.24
C LYS A 158 13.67 19.32 -2.80
N ILE A 159 13.32 18.03 -2.85
CA ILE A 159 14.27 16.96 -2.52
C ILE A 159 15.06 16.61 -3.77
N ASP A 160 16.32 16.97 -3.78
CA ASP A 160 17.29 16.76 -4.85
C ASP A 160 18.57 16.05 -4.37
N ILE A 161 18.62 15.64 -3.10
CA ILE A 161 19.79 15.03 -2.47
C ILE A 161 19.58 13.56 -2.10
N MET A 162 20.66 12.78 -2.19
CA MET A 162 20.77 11.45 -1.61
C MET A 162 21.87 11.47 -0.54
N HIS A 163 21.50 11.21 0.71
CA HIS A 163 22.46 11.01 1.79
C HIS A 163 22.84 9.54 1.89
N ILE A 164 24.10 9.22 1.65
CA ILE A 164 24.65 7.88 1.83
C ILE A 164 25.44 7.88 3.14
N PRO A 165 25.04 7.08 4.15
CA PRO A 165 25.78 6.98 5.41
C PRO A 165 27.26 6.71 5.13
N PHE A 166 28.15 7.39 5.84
CA PHE A 166 29.62 7.32 5.72
C PHE A 166 30.23 7.87 4.41
N LEU A 167 29.46 7.97 3.32
CA LEU A 167 29.95 8.43 2.00
C LEU A 167 29.58 9.89 1.68
N GLY A 168 28.66 10.49 2.43
CA GLY A 168 28.32 11.92 2.31
C GLY A 168 26.96 12.20 1.67
N VAL A 169 26.75 13.45 1.25
CA VAL A 169 25.53 13.92 0.58
C VAL A 169 25.84 14.16 -0.89
N TYR A 170 25.08 13.53 -1.77
CA TYR A 170 25.20 13.65 -3.21
C TYR A 170 23.99 14.40 -3.77
N ASN A 171 24.22 15.40 -4.60
CA ASN A 171 23.17 16.09 -5.33
C ASN A 171 22.84 15.27 -6.58
N MET A 172 21.58 14.85 -6.68
CA MET A 172 21.05 14.05 -7.79
C MET A 172 20.38 14.93 -8.86
N ASP A 173 19.96 16.15 -8.50
CA ASP A 173 19.14 17.01 -9.36
C ASP A 173 17.97 16.20 -9.97
N LEU A 174 17.81 16.25 -11.30
CA LEU A 174 16.76 15.52 -12.03
C LEU A 174 16.87 13.98 -11.93
N TRP A 175 18.04 13.44 -11.56
CA TRP A 175 18.23 12.00 -11.36
C TRP A 175 17.57 11.47 -10.09
N TYR A 176 16.97 12.34 -9.28
CA TYR A 176 16.17 11.92 -8.12
C TYR A 176 14.84 11.25 -8.51
N ILE A 177 14.28 11.59 -9.68
CA ILE A 177 12.97 11.14 -10.13
C ILE A 177 12.95 9.67 -10.58
N PRO A 178 13.84 9.21 -11.47
CA PRO A 178 13.85 7.83 -11.98
C PRO A 178 14.35 6.79 -10.98
#